data_AF-A0A848U545-F1
#
_entry.id   AF-A0A848U545-F1
#
_cell.length_a   1.000
_cell.length_b   1.000
_cell.length_c   1.000
_cell.angle_alpha   90.00
_cell.angle_beta   90.00
_cell.angle_gamma   90.00
#
_symmetry.space_group_name_H-M   'P 1'
#
loop_
_entity.id
_entity.type
_entity.pdbx_description
1 polymer ?
#
loop_
_entity_poly.entity_id
_entity_poly.type
_entity_poly.pdbx_seq_one_letter_code
_entity_poly.pdbx_strand_id
1 'polypeptide(L)'
;MYTFSNRLKIASFILMAVGVLGIGIGFVSAPATVDEAKAMVAAHDDGHGDSHGEEASHAMASDHGEAADHDEHLLHQLQNRPWSALYVAAFFFFMIALGVLAFYGIQRASQAGWSPMLFRVMEGITAYLVPGGIIVFVILVLSVMHFNHLFTWMDADVVAHDKLLQNKSGYLNPTFFLIRAAIFLGGWIGYREISRRLSIAQDKSDDNSNFKKNFRWSAAFLVFYLISESIMSWDWIMSVDPHWFSTLFGWYLFASMIVSGITVIAMVT
;
A
#
# COMPACT_ATOMS: atom_id res chain seq x y z
N MET A 1 -19.22 -4.54 27.03
CA MET A 1 -18.78 -5.33 25.85
C MET A 1 -19.57 -4.85 24.63
N TYR A 2 -18.99 -4.88 23.43
CA TYR A 2 -19.68 -4.52 22.19
C TYR A 2 -20.48 -5.73 21.65
N THR A 3 -21.76 -5.51 21.31
CA THR A 3 -22.60 -6.54 20.68
C THR A 3 -22.48 -6.45 19.17
N PHE A 4 -21.94 -7.51 18.54
CA PHE A 4 -21.69 -7.49 17.10
C PHE A 4 -22.99 -7.57 16.28
N SER A 5 -23.11 -6.71 15.26
CA SER A 5 -24.28 -6.70 14.38
C SER A 5 -24.23 -7.85 13.37
N ASN A 6 -25.26 -8.72 13.39
CA ASN A 6 -25.41 -9.76 12.37
C ASN A 6 -25.52 -9.19 10.96
N ARG A 7 -26.13 -8.01 10.79
CA ARG A 7 -26.23 -7.35 9.48
C ARG A 7 -24.85 -6.92 8.97
N LEU A 8 -24.02 -6.37 9.85
CA LEU A 8 -22.66 -5.98 9.51
C LEU A 8 -21.81 -7.21 9.14
N LYS A 9 -21.96 -8.31 9.88
CA LYS A 9 -21.33 -9.60 9.55
C LYS A 9 -21.62 -10.03 8.11
N ILE A 10 -22.91 -10.08 7.77
CA ILE A 10 -23.38 -10.56 6.46
C ILE A 10 -22.94 -9.59 5.36
N ALA A 11 -23.10 -8.29 5.56
CA ALA A 11 -22.66 -7.28 4.62
C ALA A 11 -21.16 -7.37 4.33
N SER A 12 -20.32 -7.55 5.36
CA SER A 12 -18.87 -7.74 5.18
C SER A 12 -18.54 -8.98 4.35
N PHE A 13 -19.22 -10.11 4.57
CA PHE A 13 -19.01 -11.31 3.75
C PHE A 13 -19.43 -11.12 2.30
N ILE A 14 -20.54 -10.43 2.05
CA ILE A 14 -20.98 -10.10 0.69
C ILE A 14 -19.94 -9.21 0.00
N LEU A 15 -19.48 -8.15 0.67
CA LEU A 15 -18.46 -7.25 0.11
C LEU A 15 -17.15 -7.97 -0.19
N MET A 16 -16.69 -8.88 0.70
CA MET A 16 -15.51 -9.70 0.44
C MET A 16 -15.72 -10.64 -0.75
N ALA A 17 -16.88 -11.30 -0.86
CA ALA A 17 -17.17 -12.20 -1.98
C ALA A 17 -17.23 -11.44 -3.31
N VAL A 18 -17.95 -10.32 -3.36
CA VAL A 18 -18.02 -9.45 -4.55
C VAL A 18 -16.64 -8.90 -4.91
N GLY A 19 -15.84 -8.49 -3.92
CA GLY A 19 -14.47 -8.03 -4.13
C GLY A 19 -13.57 -9.11 -4.73
N VAL A 20 -13.60 -10.33 -4.17
CA VAL A 20 -12.83 -11.47 -4.69
C VAL A 20 -13.25 -11.83 -6.11
N LEU A 21 -14.56 -11.84 -6.41
CA LEU A 21 -15.06 -12.05 -7.76
C LEU A 21 -14.58 -10.96 -8.72
N GLY A 22 -14.65 -9.69 -8.32
CA GLY A 22 -14.16 -8.56 -9.14
C GLY A 22 -12.67 -8.65 -9.43
N ILE A 23 -11.85 -9.01 -8.42
CA ILE A 23 -10.42 -9.26 -8.59
C ILE A 23 -10.20 -10.41 -9.57
N GLY A 24 -10.88 -11.55 -9.37
CA GLY A 24 -10.77 -12.72 -10.23
C GLY A 24 -11.12 -12.43 -11.69
N ILE A 25 -12.22 -11.70 -11.93
CA ILE A 25 -12.61 -11.23 -13.27
C ILE A 25 -11.51 -10.36 -13.86
N GLY A 26 -10.96 -9.41 -13.09
CA GLY A 26 -9.87 -8.54 -13.55
C GLY A 26 -8.65 -9.31 -14.03
N PHE A 27 -8.22 -10.33 -13.27
CA PHE A 27 -7.09 -11.18 -13.65
C PHE A 27 -7.39 -12.10 -14.84
N VAL A 28 -8.60 -12.64 -14.95
CA VAL A 28 -9.01 -13.48 -16.10
C VAL A 28 -9.19 -12.67 -17.37
N SER A 29 -9.58 -11.39 -17.25
CA SER A 29 -9.75 -10.47 -18.38
C SER A 29 -8.45 -9.85 -18.89
N ALA A 30 -7.32 -10.07 -18.22
CA ALA A 30 -6.04 -9.52 -18.64
C ALA A 30 -5.53 -10.27 -19.90
N PRO A 31 -5.06 -9.55 -20.93
CA PRO A 31 -4.60 -10.18 -22.16
C PRO A 31 -3.35 -11.03 -21.94
N ALA A 32 -3.32 -12.22 -22.54
CA ALA A 32 -2.16 -13.10 -22.51
C ALA A 32 -1.21 -12.84 -23.69
N THR A 33 -1.72 -12.26 -24.78
CA THR A 33 -0.97 -12.03 -26.02
C THR A 33 -1.12 -10.61 -26.54
N VAL A 34 -0.17 -10.19 -27.38
CA VAL A 34 -0.20 -8.90 -28.07
C VAL A 34 -1.46 -8.74 -28.93
N ASP A 35 -1.88 -9.81 -29.61
CA ASP A 35 -3.08 -9.78 -30.47
C ASP A 35 -4.36 -9.55 -29.66
N GLU A 36 -4.47 -10.20 -28.48
CA GLU A 36 -5.57 -9.95 -27.55
C GLU A 36 -5.54 -8.52 -27.01
N ALA A 37 -4.37 -7.99 -26.64
CA ALA A 37 -4.22 -6.62 -26.16
C ALA A 37 -4.69 -5.60 -27.22
N LYS A 38 -4.31 -5.78 -28.48
CA LYS A 38 -4.76 -4.95 -29.59
C LYS A 38 -6.27 -5.05 -29.82
N ALA A 39 -6.81 -6.26 -29.83
CA ALA A 39 -8.24 -6.48 -30.01
C ALA A 39 -9.07 -5.82 -28.90
N MET A 40 -8.57 -5.83 -27.66
CA MET A 40 -9.22 -5.17 -26.52
C MET A 40 -9.25 -3.64 -26.67
N VAL A 41 -8.17 -3.01 -27.15
CA VAL A 41 -8.12 -1.56 -27.37
C VAL A 41 -9.00 -1.16 -28.57
N ALA A 42 -8.91 -1.90 -29.68
CA ALA A 42 -9.72 -1.66 -30.87
C ALA A 42 -11.23 -1.76 -30.60
N ALA A 43 -11.66 -2.75 -29.80
CA ALA A 43 -13.06 -2.91 -29.40
C ALA A 43 -13.56 -1.79 -28.46
N HIS A 44 -12.65 -1.04 -27.83
CA HIS A 44 -12.98 0.04 -26.90
C HIS A 44 -13.13 1.41 -27.62
N ASP A 45 -12.49 1.59 -28.78
CA ASP A 45 -12.59 2.79 -29.61
C ASP A 45 -13.92 2.90 -30.37
N ASP A 46 -14.60 1.77 -30.60
CA ASP A 46 -15.91 1.75 -31.28
C ASP A 46 -17.10 2.24 -30.41
N GLY A 47 -16.84 2.62 -29.14
CA GLY A 47 -17.89 2.85 -28.13
C GLY A 47 -17.97 4.23 -27.46
N HIS A 48 -16.98 5.11 -27.61
CA HIS A 48 -17.01 6.43 -26.97
C HIS A 48 -16.46 7.55 -27.87
N GLY A 49 -17.36 8.46 -28.24
CA GLY A 49 -17.00 9.71 -28.91
C GLY A 49 -16.08 10.58 -28.04
N ASP A 50 -14.88 10.78 -28.56
CA ASP A 50 -14.08 12.00 -28.60
C ASP A 50 -14.41 13.14 -27.60
N SER A 51 -13.47 13.42 -26.70
CA SER A 51 -12.93 14.78 -26.60
C SER A 51 -11.56 14.76 -25.90
N HIS A 52 -10.55 15.25 -26.62
CA HIS A 52 -9.17 15.57 -26.23
C HIS A 52 -8.09 14.56 -26.64
N GLY A 53 -7.94 14.35 -27.95
CA GLY A 53 -6.65 14.09 -28.57
C GLY A 53 -6.38 15.19 -29.60
N GLU A 54 -5.33 15.99 -29.40
CA GLU A 54 -4.84 16.88 -30.46
C GLU A 54 -4.48 16.05 -31.70
N GLU A 55 -4.90 16.55 -32.86
CA GLU A 55 -4.49 16.05 -34.17
C GLU A 55 -2.96 16.02 -34.27
N ALA A 56 -2.38 14.83 -34.30
CA ALA A 56 -1.08 14.60 -34.90
C ALA A 56 -1.25 13.64 -36.07
N SER A 57 -1.68 14.19 -37.21
CA SER A 57 -1.60 13.52 -38.49
C SER A 57 -0.13 13.30 -38.86
N HIS A 58 0.39 12.12 -38.58
CA HIS A 58 1.62 11.63 -39.20
C HIS A 58 1.33 10.30 -39.89
N ALA A 59 0.98 10.41 -41.18
CA ALA A 59 1.28 9.36 -42.13
C ALA A 59 2.81 9.20 -42.18
N MET A 60 3.33 8.21 -41.46
CA MET A 60 4.72 7.78 -41.58
C MET A 60 4.73 6.28 -41.86
N ALA A 61 5.53 5.90 -42.85
CA ALA A 61 5.81 4.53 -43.21
C ALA A 61 6.19 3.75 -41.94
N SER A 62 5.48 2.65 -41.69
CA SER A 62 5.73 1.76 -40.55
C SER A 62 7.13 1.20 -40.64
N ASP A 63 8.05 1.74 -39.84
CA ASP A 63 9.24 1.01 -39.45
C ASP A 63 8.77 -0.15 -38.57
N HIS A 64 9.00 -1.38 -39.04
CA HIS A 64 8.45 -2.58 -38.40
C HIS A 64 9.00 -2.82 -36.97
N GLY A 65 10.04 -2.08 -36.56
CA GLY A 65 10.62 -2.15 -35.22
C GLY A 65 9.84 -1.36 -34.15
N GLU A 66 9.39 -0.13 -34.45
CA GLU A 66 8.69 0.71 -33.45
C GLU A 66 7.26 0.23 -33.14
N ALA A 67 6.58 -0.35 -34.13
CA ALA A 67 5.24 -0.91 -33.91
C ALA A 67 5.27 -2.11 -32.94
N ALA A 68 6.27 -3.00 -33.08
CA ALA A 68 6.40 -4.17 -32.21
C ALA A 68 6.71 -3.79 -30.75
N ASP A 69 7.57 -2.79 -30.53
CA ASP A 69 7.92 -2.29 -29.19
C ASP A 69 6.72 -1.60 -28.50
N HIS A 70 5.96 -0.81 -29.26
CA HIS A 70 4.70 -0.22 -28.78
C HIS A 70 3.68 -1.28 -28.36
N ASP A 71 3.58 -2.36 -29.13
CA ASP A 71 2.61 -3.44 -28.92
C ASP A 71 2.94 -4.30 -27.69
N GLU A 72 4.23 -4.59 -27.46
CA GLU A 72 4.70 -5.27 -26.25
C GLU A 72 4.52 -4.39 -25.00
N HIS A 73 4.81 -3.09 -25.11
CA HIS A 73 4.58 -2.15 -24.02
C HIS A 73 3.10 -2.07 -23.63
N LEU A 74 2.19 -2.04 -24.61
CA LEU A 74 0.74 -2.09 -24.37
C LEU A 74 0.34 -3.37 -23.62
N LEU A 75 0.85 -4.52 -24.03
CA LEU A 75 0.58 -5.80 -23.35
C LEU A 75 0.98 -5.75 -21.88
N HIS A 76 2.20 -5.27 -21.59
CA HIS A 76 2.70 -5.14 -20.22
C HIS A 76 1.84 -4.20 -19.36
N GLN A 77 1.38 -3.07 -19.92
CA GLN A 77 0.47 -2.16 -19.22
C GLN A 77 -0.85 -2.84 -18.85
N LEU A 78 -1.46 -3.56 -19.78
CA LEU A 78 -2.74 -4.24 -19.55
C LEU A 78 -2.61 -5.40 -18.56
N GLN A 79 -1.52 -6.16 -18.60
CA GLN A 79 -1.23 -7.24 -17.66
C GLN A 79 -0.97 -6.74 -16.23
N ASN A 80 -0.34 -5.57 -16.08
CA ASN A 80 -0.09 -4.97 -14.78
C ASN A 80 -1.32 -4.26 -14.18
N ARG A 81 -2.33 -3.93 -14.98
CA ARG A 81 -3.55 -3.22 -14.53
C ARG A 81 -4.27 -3.89 -13.34
N PRO A 82 -4.55 -5.21 -13.32
CA PRO A 82 -5.16 -5.85 -12.15
C PRO A 82 -4.23 -5.84 -10.93
N TRP A 83 -2.92 -5.95 -11.12
CA TRP A 83 -1.93 -5.90 -10.05
C TRP A 83 -1.85 -4.52 -9.39
N SER A 84 -1.82 -3.45 -10.19
CA SER A 84 -1.75 -2.08 -9.66
C SER A 84 -3.05 -1.70 -8.95
N ALA A 85 -4.20 -2.11 -9.47
CA ALA A 85 -5.49 -1.92 -8.81
C ALA A 85 -5.54 -2.62 -7.44
N LEU A 86 -5.08 -3.87 -7.37
CA LEU A 86 -4.98 -4.62 -6.11
C LEU A 86 -3.99 -3.94 -5.14
N TYR A 87 -2.83 -3.53 -5.64
CA TYR A 87 -1.78 -2.91 -4.84
C TYR A 87 -2.27 -1.61 -4.19
N VAL A 88 -2.84 -0.68 -4.97
CA VAL A 88 -3.36 0.60 -4.49
C VAL A 88 -4.45 0.38 -3.43
N ALA A 89 -5.40 -0.53 -3.68
CA ALA A 89 -6.47 -0.81 -2.72
C ALA A 89 -5.94 -1.40 -1.41
N ALA A 90 -5.08 -2.43 -1.49
CA ALA A 90 -4.47 -3.05 -0.32
C ALA A 90 -3.66 -2.04 0.50
N PHE A 91 -2.87 -1.23 -0.20
CA PHE A 91 -2.02 -0.20 0.40
C PHE A 91 -2.84 0.88 1.09
N PHE A 92 -3.91 1.36 0.46
CA PHE A 92 -4.78 2.39 1.00
C PHE A 92 -5.40 2.00 2.36
N PHE A 93 -6.03 0.83 2.45
CA PHE A 93 -6.62 0.36 3.70
C PHE A 93 -5.57 0.04 4.77
N PHE A 94 -4.39 -0.44 4.36
CA PHE A 94 -3.26 -0.63 5.27
C PHE A 94 -2.77 0.72 5.85
N MET A 95 -2.64 1.76 5.02
CA MET A 95 -2.24 3.11 5.44
C MET A 95 -3.23 3.74 6.43
N ILE A 96 -4.54 3.51 6.27
CA ILE A 96 -5.53 3.96 7.26
C ILE A 96 -5.21 3.36 8.64
N ALA A 97 -5.03 2.04 8.72
CA ALA A 97 -4.72 1.37 9.98
C ALA A 97 -3.39 1.86 10.58
N LEU A 98 -2.38 2.07 9.73
CA LEU A 98 -1.08 2.60 10.15
C LEU A 98 -1.17 4.05 10.66
N GLY A 99 -1.94 4.91 9.98
CA GLY A 99 -2.20 6.29 10.40
C GLY A 99 -2.93 6.36 11.75
N VAL A 100 -3.90 5.47 12.00
CA VAL A 100 -4.53 5.36 13.32
C VAL A 100 -3.54 4.91 14.39
N LEU A 101 -2.63 3.98 14.07
CA LEU A 101 -1.58 3.54 15.01
C LEU A 101 -0.61 4.69 15.34
N ALA A 102 -0.23 5.48 14.36
CA ALA A 102 0.60 6.68 14.56
C ALA A 102 -0.10 7.68 15.47
N PHE A 103 -1.36 8.02 15.17
CA PHE A 103 -2.16 8.93 15.98
C PHE A 103 -2.36 8.40 17.41
N TYR A 104 -2.60 7.10 17.56
CA TYR A 104 -2.66 6.42 18.87
C TYR A 104 -1.37 6.58 19.67
N GLY A 105 -0.21 6.38 19.04
CA GLY A 105 1.08 6.61 19.66
C GLY A 105 1.28 8.06 20.10
N ILE A 106 0.88 9.02 19.26
CA ILE A 106 0.92 10.46 19.58
C ILE A 106 0.07 10.75 20.82
N GLN A 107 -1.17 10.28 20.87
CA GLN A 107 -2.07 10.51 22.00
C GLN A 107 -1.51 9.98 23.33
N ARG A 108 -0.87 8.80 23.30
CA ARG A 108 -0.23 8.23 24.49
C ARG A 108 1.01 8.99 24.90
N ALA A 109 1.85 9.38 23.95
CA ALA A 109 3.09 10.12 24.21
C ALA A 109 2.83 11.57 24.65
N SER A 110 1.75 12.20 24.19
CA SER A 110 1.36 13.55 24.59
C SER A 110 0.57 13.60 25.90
N GLN A 111 0.15 12.45 26.42
CA GLN A 111 -0.71 12.35 27.61
C GLN A 111 -1.99 13.18 27.50
N ALA A 112 -2.59 13.19 26.31
CA ALA A 112 -3.83 13.91 26.08
C ALA A 112 -4.96 13.39 26.99
N GLY A 113 -5.64 14.30 27.70
CA GLY A 113 -6.68 13.94 28.67
C GLY A 113 -8.03 13.54 28.07
N TRP A 114 -8.26 13.84 26.79
CA TRP A 114 -9.54 13.58 26.10
C TRP A 114 -9.57 12.26 25.32
N SER A 115 -8.42 11.79 24.84
CA SER A 115 -8.32 10.59 24.00
C SER A 115 -8.46 9.23 24.71
N PRO A 116 -8.37 9.09 26.06
CA PRO A 116 -8.59 7.79 26.71
C PRO A 116 -9.92 7.12 26.36
N MET A 117 -10.98 7.91 26.16
CA MET A 117 -12.29 7.39 25.73
C MET A 117 -12.27 6.76 24.33
N LEU A 118 -11.31 7.14 23.47
CA LEU A 118 -11.18 6.68 22.08
C LEU A 118 -10.24 5.48 21.94
N PHE A 119 -9.39 5.19 22.92
CA PHE A 119 -8.32 4.20 22.77
C PHE A 119 -8.82 2.81 22.40
N ARG A 120 -9.96 2.37 22.93
CA ARG A 120 -10.51 1.05 22.56
C ARG A 120 -10.99 0.99 21.11
N VAL A 121 -11.49 2.11 20.58
CA VAL A 121 -11.87 2.21 19.16
C VAL A 121 -10.61 2.20 18.28
N MET A 122 -9.59 2.98 18.64
CA MET A 122 -8.32 3.04 17.91
C MET A 122 -7.58 1.69 17.91
N GLU A 123 -7.55 0.99 19.05
CA GLU A 123 -7.03 -0.39 19.17
C GLU A 123 -7.82 -1.40 18.31
N GLY A 124 -9.12 -1.16 18.14
CA GLY A 124 -10.00 -1.94 17.26
C GLY A 124 -9.70 -1.72 15.78
N ILE A 125 -9.62 -0.47 15.33
CA ILE A 125 -9.30 -0.12 13.94
C ILE A 125 -7.91 -0.64 13.54
N THR A 126 -6.92 -0.44 14.41
CA THR A 126 -5.53 -0.92 14.18
C THR A 126 -5.39 -2.44 14.19
N ALA A 127 -6.46 -3.21 14.47
CA ALA A 127 -6.45 -4.66 14.28
C ALA A 127 -6.26 -5.06 12.81
N TYR A 128 -6.67 -4.22 11.86
CA TYR A 128 -6.47 -4.48 10.43
C TYR A 128 -5.00 -4.37 9.99
N LEU A 129 -4.13 -3.77 10.80
CA LEU A 129 -2.71 -3.60 10.43
C LEU A 129 -2.00 -4.94 10.16
N VAL A 130 -2.33 -5.98 10.91
CA VAL A 130 -1.74 -7.32 10.74
C VAL A 130 -2.17 -7.97 9.41
N PRO A 131 -3.48 -8.19 9.14
CA PRO A 131 -3.89 -8.77 7.86
C PRO A 131 -3.54 -7.88 6.68
N GLY A 132 -3.71 -6.55 6.78
CA GLY A 132 -3.32 -5.61 5.72
C GLY A 132 -1.82 -5.62 5.43
N GLY A 133 -0.99 -5.66 6.47
CA GLY A 133 0.46 -5.76 6.34
C GLY A 133 0.92 -7.07 5.70
N ILE A 134 0.26 -8.19 6.03
CA ILE A 134 0.51 -9.49 5.37
C ILE A 134 0.16 -9.42 3.88
N ILE A 135 -0.99 -8.85 3.52
CA ILE A 135 -1.40 -8.72 2.12
C ILE A 135 -0.38 -7.90 1.33
N VAL A 136 0.00 -6.71 1.84
CA VAL A 136 1.01 -5.86 1.18
C VAL A 136 2.33 -6.61 1.04
N PHE A 137 2.81 -7.26 2.11
CA PHE A 137 4.07 -8.03 2.07
C PHE A 137 4.04 -9.17 1.04
N VAL A 138 2.93 -9.90 0.95
CA VAL A 138 2.75 -10.97 -0.04
C VAL A 138 2.81 -10.39 -1.46
N ILE A 139 2.18 -9.24 -1.73
CA ILE A 139 2.27 -8.61 -3.05
C ILE A 139 3.72 -8.24 -3.37
N LEU A 140 4.46 -7.67 -2.41
CA LEU A 140 5.88 -7.35 -2.59
C LEU A 140 6.73 -8.59 -2.89
N VAL A 141 6.48 -9.71 -2.21
CA VAL A 141 7.15 -10.98 -2.49
C VAL A 141 6.81 -11.48 -3.90
N LEU A 142 5.54 -11.40 -4.31
CA LEU A 142 5.13 -11.79 -5.67
C LEU A 142 5.77 -10.93 -6.75
N SER A 143 5.96 -9.62 -6.49
CA SER A 143 6.72 -8.73 -7.39
C SER A 143 8.18 -9.16 -7.51
N VAL A 144 8.84 -9.48 -6.40
CA VAL A 144 10.23 -9.98 -6.40
C VAL A 144 10.37 -11.33 -7.09
N MET A 145 9.33 -12.16 -7.06
CA MET A 145 9.26 -13.44 -7.79
C MET A 145 8.85 -13.29 -9.26
N HIS A 146 8.72 -12.07 -9.78
CA HIS A 146 8.34 -11.76 -11.16
C HIS A 146 6.94 -12.27 -11.57
N PHE A 147 5.99 -12.38 -10.63
CA PHE A 147 4.58 -12.63 -10.97
C PHE A 147 3.87 -11.36 -11.49
N ASN A 148 4.49 -10.20 -11.33
CA ASN A 148 4.05 -8.90 -11.83
C ASN A 148 5.26 -8.02 -12.11
N HIS A 149 5.05 -6.95 -12.89
CA HIS A 149 6.09 -5.98 -13.23
C HIS A 149 5.71 -4.59 -12.67
N LEU A 150 5.29 -4.53 -11.40
CA LEU A 150 4.95 -3.26 -10.73
C LEU A 150 6.17 -2.36 -10.49
N PHE A 151 7.36 -2.95 -10.32
CA PHE A 151 8.60 -2.24 -10.02
C PHE A 151 9.59 -2.49 -11.16
N THR A 152 9.83 -1.48 -11.98
CA THR A 152 10.68 -1.59 -13.19
C THR A 152 12.13 -1.94 -12.86
N TRP A 153 12.65 -1.49 -11.71
CA TRP A 153 14.00 -1.80 -11.25
C TRP A 153 14.22 -3.25 -10.80
N MET A 154 13.15 -4.06 -10.70
CA MET A 154 13.30 -5.49 -10.42
C MET A 154 13.66 -6.30 -11.68
N ASP A 155 13.53 -5.71 -12.86
CA ASP A 155 13.90 -6.33 -14.13
C ASP A 155 15.41 -6.19 -14.40
N ALA A 156 16.10 -7.32 -14.57
CA ALA A 156 17.55 -7.35 -14.77
C ALA A 156 17.97 -6.72 -16.11
N ASP A 157 17.16 -6.86 -17.15
CA ASP A 157 17.47 -6.34 -18.48
C ASP A 157 17.32 -4.81 -18.50
N VAL A 158 16.31 -4.29 -17.81
CA VAL A 158 16.14 -2.83 -17.62
C VAL A 158 17.33 -2.25 -16.84
N VAL A 159 17.73 -2.89 -15.73
CA VAL A 159 18.88 -2.43 -14.94
C VAL A 159 20.20 -2.53 -15.72
N ALA A 160 20.37 -3.53 -16.58
CA ALA A 160 21.60 -3.68 -17.37
C ALA A 160 21.82 -2.52 -18.36
N HIS A 161 20.76 -1.91 -18.86
CA HIS A 161 20.82 -0.81 -19.83
C HIS A 161 20.68 0.58 -19.20
N ASP A 162 20.33 0.66 -17.92
CA ASP A 162 20.10 1.92 -17.20
C ASP A 162 21.17 2.22 -16.14
N LYS A 163 22.05 3.18 -16.47
CA LYS A 163 23.13 3.62 -15.59
C LYS A 163 22.62 4.23 -14.27
N LEU A 164 21.45 4.87 -14.27
CA LEU A 164 20.87 5.44 -13.05
C LEU A 164 20.40 4.33 -12.10
N LEU A 165 19.79 3.26 -12.63
CA LEU A 165 19.40 2.10 -11.83
C LEU A 165 20.61 1.32 -11.31
N GLN A 166 21.66 1.16 -12.12
CA GLN A 166 22.92 0.54 -11.67
C GLN A 166 23.49 1.24 -10.44
N ASN A 167 23.46 2.58 -10.42
CA ASN A 167 23.92 3.37 -9.28
C ASN A 167 23.00 3.25 -8.04
N LYS A 168 21.73 2.87 -8.23
CA LYS A 168 20.76 2.66 -7.15
C LYS A 168 20.69 1.21 -6.66
N SER A 169 21.33 0.27 -7.35
CA SER A 169 21.27 -1.18 -7.05
C SER A 169 21.69 -1.56 -5.62
N GLY A 170 22.55 -0.77 -4.98
CA GLY A 170 22.90 -0.96 -3.57
C GLY A 170 21.70 -0.80 -2.62
N TYR A 171 20.73 0.05 -2.98
CA TYR A 171 19.51 0.29 -2.21
C TYR A 171 18.30 -0.47 -2.77
N LEU A 172 18.11 -0.38 -4.10
CA LEU A 172 17.09 -1.08 -4.89
C LEU A 172 17.57 -2.49 -5.24
N ASN A 173 17.66 -3.34 -4.22
CA ASN A 173 17.95 -4.76 -4.32
C ASN A 173 16.76 -5.54 -3.77
N PRO A 174 16.19 -6.51 -4.51
CA PRO A 174 15.03 -7.28 -4.06
C PRO A 174 15.17 -7.89 -2.65
N THR A 175 16.34 -8.44 -2.32
CA THR A 175 16.56 -9.04 -0.99
C THR A 175 16.56 -7.98 0.11
N PHE A 176 17.29 -6.88 -0.09
CA PHE A 176 17.37 -5.81 0.91
C PHE A 176 16.01 -5.11 1.07
N PHE A 177 15.29 -4.91 -0.03
CA PHE A 177 13.93 -4.39 -0.06
C PHE A 177 12.96 -5.21 0.80
N LEU A 178 12.94 -6.54 0.66
CA LEU A 178 12.07 -7.40 1.47
C LEU A 178 12.48 -7.42 2.95
N ILE A 179 13.77 -7.39 3.25
CA ILE A 179 14.26 -7.30 4.64
C ILE A 179 13.80 -5.99 5.29
N ARG A 180 13.95 -4.85 4.59
CA ARG A 180 13.45 -3.55 5.10
C ARG A 180 11.94 -3.60 5.32
N ALA A 181 11.20 -4.13 4.36
CA ALA A 181 9.75 -4.27 4.47
C ALA A 181 9.34 -5.11 5.70
N ALA A 182 10.01 -6.23 5.94
CA ALA A 182 9.77 -7.08 7.10
C ALA A 182 10.10 -6.38 8.43
N ILE A 183 11.18 -5.59 8.48
CA ILE A 183 11.56 -4.79 9.66
C ILE A 183 10.49 -3.74 9.96
N PHE A 184 10.01 -3.02 8.94
CA PHE A 184 8.98 -1.99 9.11
C PHE A 184 7.68 -2.58 9.65
N LEU A 185 7.16 -3.61 8.97
CA LEU A 185 5.94 -4.31 9.38
C LEU A 185 6.09 -4.92 10.77
N GLY A 186 7.22 -5.58 11.04
CA GLY A 186 7.51 -6.17 12.34
C GLY A 186 7.55 -5.15 13.47
N GLY A 187 8.16 -3.98 13.23
CA GLY A 187 8.19 -2.89 14.21
C GLY A 187 6.82 -2.28 14.50
N TRP A 188 6.02 -2.03 13.46
CA TRP A 188 4.68 -1.45 13.63
C TRP A 188 3.70 -2.44 14.28
N ILE A 189 3.67 -3.69 13.81
CA ILE A 189 2.85 -4.76 14.41
C ILE A 189 3.32 -5.04 15.85
N GLY A 190 4.63 -5.05 16.08
CA GLY A 190 5.21 -5.23 17.42
C GLY A 190 4.72 -4.16 18.40
N TYR A 191 4.78 -2.89 18.01
CA TYR A 191 4.23 -1.80 18.84
C TYR A 191 2.73 -1.97 19.08
N ARG A 192 1.95 -2.29 18.05
CA ARG A 192 0.50 -2.51 18.16
C ARG A 192 0.17 -3.57 19.21
N GLU A 193 0.82 -4.74 19.15
CA GLU A 193 0.57 -5.84 20.09
C GLU A 193 1.04 -5.50 21.51
N ILE A 194 2.23 -4.91 21.65
CA ILE A 194 2.77 -4.50 22.94
C ILE A 194 1.85 -3.46 23.60
N SER A 195 1.48 -2.43 22.85
CA SER A 195 0.67 -1.34 23.39
C SER A 195 -0.72 -1.81 23.79
N ARG A 196 -1.40 -2.61 22.95
CA ARG A 196 -2.70 -3.18 23.28
C ARG A 196 -2.63 -4.12 24.49
N ARG A 197 -1.60 -4.97 24.58
CA ARG A 197 -1.40 -5.85 25.73
C ARG A 197 -1.22 -5.07 27.03
N LEU A 198 -0.40 -4.02 27.02
CA LEU A 198 -0.21 -3.15 28.19
C LEU A 198 -1.49 -2.37 28.54
N SER A 199 -2.24 -1.94 27.53
CA SER A 199 -3.53 -1.25 27.72
C SER A 199 -4.57 -2.14 28.41
N ILE A 200 -4.68 -3.41 28.03
CA ILE A 200 -5.60 -4.37 28.69
C ILE A 200 -5.08 -4.76 30.09
N ALA A 201 -3.77 -4.88 30.27
CA ALA A 201 -3.18 -5.16 31.57
C ALA A 201 -3.40 -4.02 32.57
N GLN A 202 -3.40 -2.76 32.09
CA GLN A 202 -3.64 -1.57 32.92
C GLN A 202 -5.06 -1.53 33.50
N ASP A 203 -6.07 -2.05 32.79
CA ASP A 203 -7.45 -2.14 33.30
C ASP A 203 -7.59 -3.06 34.51
N LYS A 204 -6.61 -3.95 34.73
CA LYS A 204 -6.62 -4.97 35.79
C LYS A 204 -5.58 -4.71 36.87
N SER A 205 -4.83 -3.62 36.78
CA SER A 205 -3.73 -3.32 37.71
C SER A 205 -4.11 -2.19 38.66
N ASP A 206 -3.68 -2.31 39.91
CA ASP A 206 -3.86 -1.28 40.94
C ASP A 206 -2.78 -0.18 40.90
N ASP A 207 -1.82 -0.28 39.97
CA ASP A 207 -0.72 0.67 39.78
C ASP A 207 -0.68 1.26 38.36
N ASN A 208 0.22 2.22 38.13
CA ASN A 208 0.41 2.88 36.81
C ASN A 208 1.62 2.33 36.03
N SER A 209 2.11 1.13 36.36
CA SER A 209 3.33 0.60 35.76
C SER A 209 3.16 0.31 34.26
N ASN A 210 1.99 -0.22 33.86
CA ASN A 210 1.69 -0.52 32.46
C ASN A 210 1.50 0.75 31.63
N PHE A 211 0.85 1.78 32.21
CA PHE A 211 0.73 3.10 31.59
C PHE A 211 2.11 3.71 31.30
N LYS A 212 3.02 3.74 32.30
CA LYS A 212 4.38 4.27 32.12
C LYS A 212 5.19 3.48 31.09
N LYS A 213 5.05 2.14 31.06
CA LYS A 213 5.67 1.30 30.03
C LYS A 213 5.11 1.64 28.65
N ASN A 214 3.80 1.80 28.53
CA ASN A 214 3.16 2.07 27.25
C ASN A 214 3.52 3.46 26.71
N PHE A 215 3.66 4.46 27.59
CA PHE A 215 4.21 5.77 27.24
C PHE A 215 5.61 5.65 26.63
N ARG A 216 6.53 4.92 27.28
CA ARG A 216 7.91 4.71 26.78
C ARG A 216 7.94 3.99 25.43
N TRP A 217 7.12 2.95 25.28
CA TRP A 217 6.99 2.25 24.01
C TRP A 217 6.39 3.13 22.91
N SER A 218 5.45 4.01 23.24
CA SER A 218 4.86 4.95 22.27
C SER A 218 5.88 5.98 21.81
N ALA A 219 6.68 6.55 22.72
CA ALA A 219 7.76 7.46 22.35
C ALA A 219 8.81 6.79 21.45
N ALA A 220 9.26 5.57 21.80
CA ALA A 220 10.19 4.81 20.98
C ALA A 220 9.59 4.45 19.60
N PHE A 221 8.33 4.04 19.57
CA PHE A 221 7.60 3.77 18.35
C PHE A 221 7.51 4.99 17.45
N LEU A 222 7.23 6.20 17.97
CA LEU A 222 7.12 7.40 17.13
C LEU A 222 8.44 7.74 16.44
N VAL A 223 9.58 7.56 17.11
CA VAL A 223 10.90 7.74 16.49
C VAL A 223 11.12 6.70 15.39
N PHE A 224 10.87 5.43 15.68
CA PHE A 224 10.98 4.35 14.69
C PHE A 224 10.03 4.58 13.51
N TYR A 225 8.81 5.00 13.79
CA TYR A 225 7.74 5.25 12.83
C TYR A 225 8.14 6.33 11.83
N LEU A 226 8.60 7.49 12.28
CA LEU A 226 8.97 8.58 11.38
C LEU A 226 10.09 8.20 10.42
N ILE A 227 11.07 7.41 10.88
CA ILE A 227 12.17 6.93 10.04
C ILE A 227 11.65 5.84 9.07
N SER A 228 10.97 4.83 9.59
CA SER A 228 10.48 3.69 8.78
C SER A 228 9.41 4.09 7.77
N GLU A 229 8.53 5.03 8.11
CA GLU A 229 7.50 5.56 7.21
C GLU A 229 8.11 6.31 6.02
N SER A 230 9.12 7.15 6.28
CA SER A 230 9.80 7.88 5.21
C SER A 230 10.52 6.92 4.25
N ILE A 231 11.25 5.93 4.79
CA ILE A 231 11.92 4.92 3.96
C ILE A 231 10.90 4.03 3.23
N MET A 232 9.79 3.68 3.88
CA MET A 232 8.68 2.97 3.26
C MET A 232 8.10 3.74 2.07
N SER A 233 7.94 5.07 2.18
CA SER A 233 7.45 5.89 1.06
C SER A 233 8.36 5.79 -0.17
N TRP A 234 9.68 5.74 0.05
CA TRP A 234 10.68 5.59 -1.01
C TRP A 234 10.60 4.20 -1.64
N ASP A 235 10.49 3.17 -0.79
CA ASP A 235 10.48 1.78 -1.22
C ASP A 235 9.18 1.41 -1.93
N TRP A 236 8.02 1.67 -1.33
CA TRP A 236 6.77 1.07 -1.74
C TRP A 236 5.98 1.92 -2.74
N ILE A 237 6.31 3.20 -2.88
CA ILE A 237 5.61 4.09 -3.81
C ILE A 237 6.57 4.77 -4.77
N MET A 238 7.59 5.48 -4.27
CA MET A 238 8.48 6.21 -5.18
C MET A 238 9.25 5.27 -6.11
N SER A 239 9.66 4.10 -5.62
CA SER A 239 10.42 3.16 -6.44
C SER A 239 9.62 2.54 -7.60
N VAL A 240 8.30 2.75 -7.67
CA VAL A 240 7.51 2.41 -8.87
C VAL A 240 8.01 3.20 -10.08
N ASP A 241 8.40 4.46 -9.87
CA ASP A 241 9.17 5.26 -10.83
C ASP A 241 10.58 5.54 -10.28
N PRO A 242 11.55 4.67 -10.59
CA PRO A 242 12.89 4.80 -10.04
C PRO A 242 13.69 5.93 -10.69
N HIS A 243 13.18 6.62 -11.72
CA HIS A 243 13.83 7.81 -12.29
C HIS A 243 13.50 9.08 -11.52
N TRP A 244 12.38 9.07 -10.79
CA TRP A 244 11.92 10.22 -10.02
C TRP A 244 12.39 10.18 -8.56
N PHE A 245 12.59 11.37 -7.97
CA PHE A 245 12.89 11.51 -6.55
C PHE A 245 12.33 12.81 -5.97
N SER A 246 11.88 12.77 -4.72
CA SER A 246 11.35 13.91 -3.97
C SER A 246 11.56 13.73 -2.48
N THR A 247 12.14 14.75 -1.83
CA THR A 247 12.50 14.70 -0.41
C THR A 247 11.29 14.83 0.51
N LEU A 248 10.27 15.59 0.11
CA LEU A 248 9.06 15.85 0.91
C LEU A 248 8.00 14.74 0.75
N PHE A 249 8.23 13.77 -0.12
CA PHE A 249 7.22 12.77 -0.47
C PHE A 249 6.73 11.93 0.73
N GLY A 250 7.63 11.54 1.64
CA GLY A 250 7.23 10.85 2.87
C GLY A 250 6.28 11.68 3.73
N TRP A 251 6.52 12.99 3.86
CA TRP A 251 5.64 13.87 4.62
C TRP A 251 4.26 14.05 3.97
N TYR A 252 4.22 14.07 2.64
CA TYR A 252 2.98 14.06 1.87
C TYR A 252 2.16 12.79 2.13
N LEU A 253 2.81 11.63 2.15
CA LEU A 253 2.17 10.36 2.44
C LEU A 253 1.68 10.29 3.90
N PHE A 254 2.51 10.71 4.85
CA PHE A 254 2.16 10.83 6.26
C PHE A 254 0.91 11.69 6.49
N ALA A 255 0.86 12.89 5.89
CA ALA A 255 -0.31 13.76 6.01
C ALA A 255 -1.58 13.08 5.47
N SER A 256 -1.48 12.42 4.32
CA SER A 256 -2.59 11.72 3.67
C SER A 256 -3.14 10.58 4.53
N MET A 257 -2.27 9.77 5.14
CA MET A 257 -2.69 8.66 5.99
C MET A 257 -3.26 9.13 7.34
N ILE A 258 -2.74 10.21 7.93
CA ILE A 258 -3.24 10.76 9.19
C ILE A 258 -4.65 11.32 9.02
N VAL A 259 -4.90 12.10 7.95
CA VAL A 259 -6.24 12.65 7.66
C VAL A 259 -7.25 11.52 7.47
N SER A 260 -6.89 10.50 6.68
CA SER A 260 -7.75 9.34 6.44
C SER A 260 -7.96 8.50 7.71
N GLY A 261 -6.93 8.34 8.54
CA GLY A 261 -7.04 7.63 9.82
C GLY A 261 -7.95 8.35 10.82
N ILE A 262 -7.81 9.66 10.99
CA ILE A 262 -8.62 10.45 11.92
C ILE A 262 -10.09 10.47 11.50
N THR A 263 -10.38 10.60 10.19
CA THR A 263 -11.76 10.54 9.68
C THR A 263 -12.39 9.17 9.95
N VAL A 264 -11.64 8.07 9.78
CA VAL A 264 -12.14 6.73 10.12
C VAL A 264 -12.37 6.56 11.62
N ILE A 265 -11.51 7.12 12.50
CA ILE A 265 -11.77 7.13 13.95
C ILE A 265 -13.12 7.80 14.22
N ALA A 266 -13.34 8.98 13.64
CA ALA A 266 -14.58 9.74 13.84
C ALA A 266 -15.83 9.03 13.28
N MET A 267 -15.72 8.29 12.18
CA MET A 267 -16.84 7.53 11.61
C MET A 267 -17.21 6.28 12.42
N VAL A 268 -16.25 5.71 13.14
CA VAL A 268 -16.45 4.48 13.93
C VAL A 268 -16.97 4.78 15.35
N THR A 269 -16.72 5.98 15.87
CA THR A 269 -17.19 6.46 17.18
C THR A 269 -18.62 6.97 17.15
#